data_AF-A0A9D1VY05-F1
#
_entry.id   AF-A0A9D1VY05-F1
#
_cell.length_a   1.000
_cell.length_b   1.000
_cell.length_c   1.000
_cell.angle_alpha   90.00
_cell.angle_beta   90.00
_cell.angle_gamma   90.00
#
_symmetry.space_group_name_H-M   'P 1'
#
loop_
_entity.id
_entity.type
_entity.pdbx_description
1 polymer ?
#
loop_
_entity_poly.entity_id
_entity_poly.type
_entity_poly.pdbx_seq_one_letter_code
_entity_poly.pdbx_strand_id
1 'polypeptide(L)'
;MFSDIKWHIRSVLDGMRKEQRLSALVFAWTVFCAYWSCHGQYESYLQLYHVRLCAADELIMFQGHWNFGIMLLPVFTFFVMKSSRESLNIQQLLRYRSRKKMFRKQIREGIIYAFIITTVMLTVETVFARTMTESFINWDQIDSLYYSQTGRMEEVSFLVVFGMIFVIYLVKFVQILIFMEALFWCPKYMPALWILLILLAAISSWRFDGYYQFFSVQTASWDSPVKMGGAFLLGILVILAEYSVGVRFIRKIDLYGEMNTGE
;
A
#
# COMPACT_ATOMS: atom_id res chain seq x y z
N MET A 1 -5.91 23.24 -14.29
CA MET A 1 -5.25 21.92 -14.09
C MET A 1 -4.25 21.94 -12.93
N PHE A 2 -3.19 22.77 -12.96
CA PHE A 2 -2.27 22.91 -11.82
C PHE A 2 -2.94 23.51 -10.56
N SER A 3 -3.90 24.41 -10.73
CA SER A 3 -4.74 24.95 -9.64
C SER A 3 -5.51 23.87 -8.89
N ASP A 4 -6.04 22.88 -9.63
CA ASP A 4 -6.90 21.82 -9.08
C ASP A 4 -6.08 20.78 -8.32
N ILE A 5 -4.91 20.40 -8.85
CA ILE A 5 -3.99 19.48 -8.17
C ILE A 5 -3.48 20.12 -6.87
N LYS A 6 -3.08 21.38 -6.92
CA LYS A 6 -2.61 22.11 -5.72
C LYS A 6 -3.70 22.20 -4.66
N TRP A 7 -4.96 22.33 -5.08
CA TRP A 7 -6.10 22.31 -4.15
C TRP A 7 -6.29 20.94 -3.50
N HIS A 8 -6.25 19.84 -4.27
CA HIS A 8 -6.36 18.49 -3.71
C HIS A 8 -5.21 18.17 -2.75
N ILE A 9 -3.97 18.56 -3.07
CA ILE A 9 -2.81 18.39 -2.18
C ILE A 9 -3.03 19.14 -0.87
N ARG A 10 -3.47 20.41 -0.93
CA ARG A 10 -3.77 21.18 0.27
C ARG A 10 -4.87 20.54 1.11
N SER A 11 -5.94 20.08 0.47
CA SER A 11 -7.03 19.39 1.16
C SER A 11 -6.56 18.15 1.93
N VAL A 12 -5.68 17.34 1.31
CA VAL A 12 -5.08 16.16 1.95
C VAL A 12 -4.18 16.56 3.13
N LEU A 13 -3.29 17.54 2.93
CA LEU A 13 -2.39 18.02 3.98
C LEU A 13 -3.17 18.64 5.15
N ASP A 14 -4.25 19.36 4.89
CA ASP A 14 -5.12 19.94 5.91
C ASP A 14 -5.84 18.83 6.70
N GLY A 15 -6.30 17.75 6.03
CA GLY A 15 -6.85 16.57 6.67
C GLY A 15 -5.86 15.88 7.61
N MET A 16 -4.63 15.64 7.13
CA MET A 16 -3.55 15.08 7.96
C MET A 16 -3.19 15.99 9.15
N ARG A 17 -3.18 17.31 8.94
CA ARG A 17 -2.88 18.29 9.99
C ARG A 17 -3.96 18.34 11.07
N LYS A 18 -5.23 18.21 10.70
CA LYS A 18 -6.33 18.07 11.68
C LYS A 18 -6.11 16.86 12.59
N GLU A 19 -5.63 15.76 12.00
CA GLU A 19 -5.31 14.52 12.71
C GLU A 19 -3.81 14.40 13.06
N GLN A 20 -3.16 15.50 13.45
CA GLN A 20 -1.71 15.53 13.73
C GLN A 20 -1.25 14.49 14.76
N ARG A 21 -2.06 14.24 15.81
CA ARG A 21 -1.73 13.25 16.85
C ARG A 21 -1.73 11.83 16.29
N LEU A 22 -2.72 11.52 15.45
CA LEU A 22 -2.80 10.23 14.78
C LEU A 22 -1.67 10.08 13.75
N SER A 23 -1.36 11.14 13.00
CA SER A 23 -0.23 11.17 12.07
C SER A 23 1.09 10.86 12.78
N ALA A 24 1.33 11.46 13.95
CA ALA A 24 2.51 11.18 14.75
C ALA A 24 2.55 9.73 15.27
N LEU A 25 1.41 9.19 15.71
CA LEU A 25 1.30 7.80 16.15
C LEU A 25 1.55 6.82 15.00
N VAL A 26 0.99 7.07 13.81
CA VAL A 26 1.20 6.25 12.61
C VAL A 26 2.67 6.29 12.20
N PHE A 27 3.31 7.46 12.26
CA PHE A 27 4.74 7.58 11.99
C PHE A 27 5.58 6.79 13.00
N ALA A 28 5.31 6.95 14.30
CA ALA A 28 6.00 6.20 15.35
C ALA A 28 5.79 4.68 15.22
N TRP A 29 4.58 4.25 14.87
CA TRP A 29 4.28 2.85 14.57
C TRP A 29 5.04 2.34 13.36
N THR A 30 5.12 3.14 12.28
CA THR A 30 5.91 2.80 11.08
C THR A 30 7.38 2.60 11.43
N VAL A 31 7.95 3.50 12.24
CA VAL A 31 9.33 3.40 12.74
C VAL A 31 9.52 2.15 13.59
N PHE A 32 8.59 1.85 14.50
CA PHE A 32 8.63 0.65 15.32
C PHE A 32 8.57 -0.63 14.48
N CYS A 33 7.65 -0.71 13.52
CA CYS A 33 7.55 -1.85 12.62
C CYS A 33 8.80 -2.03 11.77
N ALA A 34 9.35 -0.93 11.21
CA ALA A 34 10.58 -0.99 10.44
C ALA A 34 11.75 -1.53 11.26
N TYR A 35 11.92 -1.01 12.49
CA TYR A 35 12.93 -1.52 13.41
C TYR A 35 12.73 -3.00 13.75
N TRP A 36 11.51 -3.38 14.15
CA TRP A 36 11.18 -4.74 14.58
C TRP A 36 11.41 -5.76 13.46
N SER A 37 10.95 -5.45 12.25
CA SER A 37 11.10 -6.32 11.09
C SER A 37 12.56 -6.47 10.66
N CYS A 38 13.34 -5.37 10.59
CA CYS A 38 14.77 -5.46 10.26
C CYS A 38 15.55 -6.23 11.33
N HIS A 39 15.28 -6.00 12.61
CA HIS A 39 15.95 -6.72 13.69
C HIS A 39 15.66 -8.22 13.63
N GLY A 40 14.39 -8.60 13.45
CA GLY A 40 14.00 -10.01 13.35
C GLY A 40 14.60 -10.72 12.13
N GLN A 41 14.71 -10.02 10.99
CA GLN A 41 15.34 -10.56 9.78
C GLN A 41 16.86 -10.70 9.95
N TYR A 42 17.51 -9.70 10.52
CA TYR A 42 18.94 -9.72 10.82
C TYR A 42 19.32 -10.88 11.73
N GLU A 43 18.61 -11.08 12.85
CA GLU A 43 18.84 -12.22 13.75
C GLU A 43 18.59 -13.56 13.03
N SER A 44 17.50 -13.65 12.26
CA SER A 44 17.16 -14.91 11.59
C SER A 44 18.17 -15.27 10.50
N TYR A 45 18.48 -14.38 9.55
CA TYR A 45 19.26 -14.76 8.37
C TYR A 45 20.77 -14.63 8.57
N LEU A 46 21.24 -13.61 9.29
CA LEU A 46 22.69 -13.42 9.48
C LEU A 46 23.23 -14.29 10.62
N GLN A 47 22.53 -14.36 11.75
CA GLN A 47 23.02 -15.10 12.91
C GLN A 47 22.69 -16.60 12.84
N LEU A 48 21.52 -16.99 12.33
CA LEU A 48 21.12 -18.40 12.27
C LEU A 48 21.51 -19.11 10.97
N TYR A 49 21.36 -18.44 9.82
CA TYR A 49 21.58 -19.05 8.49
C TYR A 49 22.90 -18.63 7.82
N HIS A 50 23.66 -17.69 8.41
CA HIS A 50 24.93 -17.17 7.88
C HIS A 50 24.85 -16.64 6.44
N VAL A 51 23.70 -16.06 6.04
CA VAL A 51 23.49 -15.47 4.72
C VAL A 51 23.62 -13.95 4.80
N ARG A 52 24.31 -13.31 3.85
CA ARG A 52 24.44 -11.85 3.82
C ARG A 52 23.22 -11.17 3.21
N LEU A 53 22.54 -10.38 4.05
CA LEU A 53 21.43 -9.49 3.65
C LEU A 53 21.95 -8.16 3.10
N CYS A 54 21.27 -7.62 2.09
CA CYS A 54 21.40 -6.23 1.67
C CYS A 54 20.11 -5.43 1.89
N ALA A 55 20.20 -4.10 1.80
CA ALA A 55 19.03 -3.24 2.00
C ALA A 55 17.89 -3.53 1.01
N ALA A 56 18.21 -3.93 -0.23
CA ALA A 56 17.21 -4.32 -1.22
C ALA A 56 16.39 -5.56 -0.80
N ASP A 57 17.04 -6.55 -0.18
CA ASP A 57 16.38 -7.78 0.29
C ASP A 57 15.40 -7.47 1.43
N GLU A 58 15.84 -6.65 2.40
CA GLU A 58 15.01 -6.19 3.51
C GLU A 58 13.76 -5.45 2.98
N LEU A 59 13.93 -4.54 2.02
CA LEU A 59 12.81 -3.82 1.38
C LEU A 59 11.83 -4.74 0.66
N ILE A 60 12.31 -5.85 0.08
CA ILE A 60 11.43 -6.88 -0.50
C ILE A 60 10.68 -7.64 0.60
N MET A 61 11.36 -8.02 1.69
CA MET A 61 10.73 -8.72 2.81
C MET A 61 9.69 -7.86 3.55
N PHE A 62 9.85 -6.54 3.57
CA PHE A 62 8.84 -5.62 4.08
C PHE A 62 7.49 -5.76 3.38
N GLN A 63 7.47 -6.16 2.11
CA GLN A 63 6.23 -6.34 1.34
C GLN A 63 5.42 -7.58 1.74
N GLY A 64 5.98 -8.43 2.61
CA GLY A 64 5.34 -9.64 3.10
C GLY A 64 4.05 -9.37 3.87
N HIS A 65 3.21 -10.41 3.98
CA HIS A 65 1.90 -10.31 4.60
C HIS A 65 1.93 -9.95 6.10
N TRP A 66 2.97 -10.35 6.83
CA TRP A 66 3.14 -9.98 8.23
C TRP A 66 3.46 -8.48 8.38
N ASN A 67 4.54 -8.03 7.75
CA ASN A 67 5.05 -6.66 7.87
C ASN A 67 4.06 -5.65 7.26
N PHE A 68 3.85 -5.72 5.95
CA PHE A 68 2.95 -4.80 5.27
C PHE A 68 1.48 -5.08 5.61
N GLY A 69 1.05 -6.34 5.50
CA GLY A 69 -0.38 -6.69 5.57
C GLY A 69 -1.01 -6.60 6.95
N ILE A 70 -0.36 -7.14 7.99
CA ILE A 70 -0.91 -7.16 9.35
C ILE A 70 -0.48 -5.93 10.14
N MET A 71 0.81 -5.57 10.09
CA MET A 71 1.33 -4.52 10.97
C MET A 71 1.04 -3.11 10.44
N LEU A 72 1.26 -2.86 9.15
CA LEU A 72 1.21 -1.50 8.59
C LEU A 72 -0.16 -1.15 7.98
N LEU A 73 -0.71 -2.04 7.17
CA LEU A 73 -1.86 -1.75 6.33
C LEU A 73 -3.14 -1.37 7.10
N PRO A 74 -3.52 -2.03 8.21
CA PRO A 74 -4.70 -1.66 8.99
C PRO A 74 -4.56 -0.25 9.59
N VAL A 75 -3.35 0.09 10.06
CA VAL A 75 -3.03 1.38 10.68
C VAL A 75 -3.10 2.51 9.65
N PHE A 76 -2.53 2.32 8.45
CA PHE A 76 -2.64 3.29 7.38
C PHE A 76 -4.08 3.44 6.87
N THR A 77 -4.81 2.34 6.74
CA THR A 77 -6.22 2.39 6.32
C THR A 77 -7.07 3.14 7.35
N PHE A 78 -6.84 2.90 8.65
CA PHE A 78 -7.48 3.65 9.73
C PHE A 78 -7.14 5.15 9.67
N PHE A 79 -5.88 5.46 9.45
CA PHE A 79 -5.40 6.84 9.34
C PHE A 79 -6.07 7.61 8.21
N VAL A 80 -6.10 7.02 7.01
CA VAL A 80 -6.75 7.66 5.86
C VAL A 80 -8.25 7.77 6.11
N MET A 81 -8.89 6.75 6.66
CA MET A 81 -10.31 6.80 7.02
C MET A 81 -10.66 7.97 7.94
N LYS A 82 -9.83 8.19 8.96
CA LYS A 82 -10.05 9.29 9.91
C LYS A 82 -9.78 10.66 9.25
N SER A 83 -8.74 10.74 8.42
CA SER A 83 -8.32 11.97 7.74
C SER A 83 -9.24 12.36 6.57
N SER A 84 -9.91 11.40 5.93
CA SER A 84 -10.83 11.62 4.80
C SER A 84 -12.30 11.73 5.21
N ARG A 85 -12.63 11.55 6.50
CA ARG A 85 -14.02 11.51 7.02
C ARG A 85 -14.87 12.75 6.69
N GLU A 86 -14.26 13.93 6.60
CA GLU A 86 -14.96 15.17 6.25
C GLU A 86 -15.29 15.30 4.76
N SER A 87 -14.68 14.47 3.89
CA SER A 87 -14.94 14.50 2.45
C SER A 87 -16.39 14.15 2.11
N LEU A 88 -17.05 13.34 2.95
CA LEU A 88 -18.44 12.88 2.82
C LEU A 88 -19.44 13.65 3.69
N ASN A 89 -19.13 14.89 4.04
CA ASN A 89 -20.10 15.73 4.71
C ASN A 89 -21.31 15.98 3.78
N ILE A 90 -22.53 15.80 4.27
CA ILE A 90 -23.80 15.98 3.54
C ILE A 90 -23.83 17.37 2.87
N GLN A 91 -23.24 18.38 3.51
CA GLN A 91 -23.09 19.73 2.95
C GLN A 91 -22.22 19.78 1.69
N GLN A 92 -21.17 18.96 1.60
CA GLN A 92 -20.34 18.85 0.39
C GLN A 92 -21.06 18.06 -0.72
N LEU A 93 -21.83 17.04 -0.34
CA LEU A 93 -22.64 16.25 -1.27
C LEU A 93 -23.73 17.11 -1.95
N LEU A 94 -24.40 17.99 -1.18
CA LEU A 94 -25.37 18.96 -1.71
C LEU A 94 -24.73 20.00 -2.63
N ARG A 95 -23.47 20.37 -2.39
CA ARG A 95 -22.71 21.33 -3.21
C ARG A 95 -22.20 20.73 -4.52
N TYR A 96 -21.74 19.48 -4.49
CA TYR A 96 -21.39 18.71 -5.68
C TYR A 96 -22.66 18.07 -6.27
N ARG A 97 -23.38 18.83 -7.09
CA ARG A 97 -24.59 18.40 -7.86
C ARG A 97 -24.47 17.04 -8.60
N SER A 98 -23.28 16.41 -8.66
CA SER A 98 -23.03 15.09 -9.24
C SER A 98 -22.18 14.20 -8.32
N ARG A 99 -22.74 13.04 -7.92
CA ARG A 99 -22.08 12.00 -7.11
C ARG A 99 -20.79 11.46 -7.76
N LYS A 100 -20.80 11.28 -9.09
CA LYS A 100 -19.63 10.84 -9.86
C LYS A 100 -18.46 11.83 -9.75
N LYS A 101 -18.73 13.13 -9.72
CA LYS A 101 -17.68 14.15 -9.57
C LYS A 101 -17.08 14.13 -8.16
N MET A 102 -17.91 13.90 -7.15
CA MET A 102 -17.46 13.75 -5.77
C MET A 102 -16.61 12.50 -5.56
N PHE A 103 -17.03 11.34 -6.08
CA PHE A 103 -16.22 10.12 -6.01
C PHE A 103 -14.87 10.27 -6.73
N ARG A 104 -14.85 10.95 -7.90
CA ARG A 104 -13.60 11.25 -8.61
C ARG A 104 -12.68 12.16 -7.78
N LYS A 105 -13.22 13.12 -7.03
CA LYS A 105 -12.44 13.96 -6.10
C LYS A 105 -11.82 13.07 -5.01
N GLN A 106 -12.61 12.20 -4.38
CA GLN A 106 -12.14 11.29 -3.33
C GLN A 106 -11.00 10.39 -3.81
N ILE A 107 -11.14 9.80 -5.00
CA ILE A 107 -10.08 8.96 -5.57
C ILE A 107 -8.79 9.76 -5.81
N ARG A 108 -8.90 11.01 -6.29
CA ARG A 108 -7.71 11.87 -6.45
C ARG A 108 -7.02 12.16 -5.13
N GLU A 109 -7.78 12.42 -4.08
CA GLU A 109 -7.25 12.62 -2.73
C GLU A 109 -6.64 11.33 -2.18
N GLY A 110 -7.29 10.18 -2.40
CA GLY A 110 -6.77 8.85 -2.07
C GLY A 110 -5.44 8.54 -2.76
N ILE A 111 -5.28 8.88 -4.04
CA ILE A 111 -3.99 8.72 -4.75
C ILE A 111 -2.89 9.59 -4.12
N ILE A 112 -3.21 10.80 -3.68
CA ILE A 112 -2.24 11.67 -2.99
C ILE A 112 -1.88 11.09 -1.62
N TYR A 113 -2.85 10.58 -0.85
CA TYR A 113 -2.58 9.85 0.39
C TYR A 113 -1.67 8.64 0.15
N ALA A 114 -1.96 7.81 -0.85
CA ALA A 114 -1.14 6.66 -1.21
C ALA A 114 0.31 7.07 -1.52
N PHE A 115 0.50 8.15 -2.28
CA PHE A 115 1.82 8.66 -2.63
C PHE A 115 2.60 9.14 -1.39
N ILE A 116 1.97 9.94 -0.52
CA ILE A 116 2.60 10.44 0.72
C ILE A 116 2.97 9.28 1.63
N ILE A 117 2.03 8.36 1.89
CA ILE A 117 2.23 7.21 2.77
C ILE A 117 3.35 6.32 2.24
N THR A 118 3.33 5.98 0.94
CA THR A 118 4.36 5.16 0.30
C THR A 118 5.73 5.81 0.42
N THR A 119 5.81 7.12 0.19
CA THR A 119 7.09 7.86 0.29
C THR A 119 7.63 7.84 1.72
N VAL A 120 6.80 8.13 2.72
CA VAL A 120 7.20 8.14 4.13
C VAL A 120 7.63 6.75 4.57
N MET A 121 6.80 5.75 4.29
CA MET A 121 7.04 4.35 4.66
C MET A 121 8.35 3.84 4.05
N LEU A 122 8.52 3.99 2.74
CA LEU A 122 9.71 3.51 2.05
C LEU A 122 10.99 4.24 2.50
N THR A 123 10.88 5.54 2.84
CA THR A 123 12.01 6.30 3.40
C THR A 123 12.43 5.74 4.76
N VAL A 124 11.47 5.49 5.64
CA VAL A 124 11.73 4.91 6.97
C VAL A 124 12.32 3.51 6.83
N GLU A 125 11.72 2.64 6.02
CA GLU A 125 12.20 1.29 5.75
C GLU A 125 13.63 1.30 5.20
N THR A 126 13.94 2.19 4.25
CA THR A 126 15.28 2.30 3.66
C THR A 126 16.33 2.75 4.66
N VAL A 127 15.99 3.69 5.55
CA VAL A 127 16.90 4.14 6.62
C VAL A 127 17.24 2.97 7.53
N PHE A 128 16.23 2.22 8.01
CA PHE A 128 16.47 1.08 8.90
C PHE A 128 17.21 -0.06 8.20
N ALA A 129 16.80 -0.43 6.99
CA ALA A 129 17.47 -1.45 6.19
C ALA A 129 18.95 -1.09 6.00
N ARG A 130 19.26 0.18 5.69
CA ARG A 130 20.65 0.61 5.51
C ARG A 130 21.46 0.65 6.80
N THR A 131 20.84 0.95 7.95
CA THR A 131 21.54 0.92 9.24
C THR A 131 21.89 -0.48 9.70
N MET A 132 21.10 -1.49 9.31
CA MET A 132 21.29 -2.89 9.72
C MET A 132 22.09 -3.72 8.72
N THR A 133 22.14 -3.31 7.46
CA THR A 133 22.88 -4.01 6.39
C THR A 133 24.14 -3.25 5.97
N GLU A 134 25.18 -3.97 5.56
CA GLU A 134 26.45 -3.37 5.16
C GLU A 134 26.37 -2.69 3.78
N SER A 135 25.55 -3.25 2.88
CA SER A 135 25.44 -2.88 1.46
C SER A 135 24.00 -2.56 1.05
N PHE A 136 23.86 -1.70 0.05
CA PHE A 136 22.54 -1.40 -0.55
C PHE A 136 22.05 -2.55 -1.44
N ILE A 137 22.96 -3.21 -2.15
CA ILE A 137 22.71 -4.38 -2.99
C ILE A 137 23.97 -5.25 -3.04
N ASN A 138 23.80 -6.56 -3.03
CA ASN A 138 24.88 -7.55 -3.10
C ASN A 138 24.51 -8.78 -3.97
N TRP A 139 23.54 -8.64 -4.88
CA TRP A 139 23.03 -9.75 -5.69
C TRP A 139 24.03 -10.29 -6.71
N ASP A 140 25.15 -9.60 -6.88
CA ASP A 140 26.33 -10.01 -7.64
C ASP A 140 27.24 -11.00 -6.86
N GLN A 141 26.94 -11.27 -5.59
CA GLN A 141 27.76 -12.12 -4.72
C GLN A 141 27.10 -13.49 -4.44
N ILE A 142 27.93 -14.53 -4.29
CA ILE A 142 27.49 -15.91 -4.04
C ILE A 142 26.94 -16.10 -2.62
N ASP A 143 27.41 -15.31 -1.66
CA ASP A 143 26.98 -15.31 -0.25
C ASP A 143 25.71 -14.48 0.00
N SER A 144 25.09 -13.96 -1.06
CA SER A 144 23.86 -13.18 -0.99
C SER A 144 22.62 -14.05 -0.79
N LEU A 145 21.59 -13.47 -0.16
CA LEU A 145 20.28 -14.09 -0.06
C LEU A 145 19.65 -14.34 -1.43
N TYR A 146 19.87 -13.42 -2.38
CA TYR A 146 19.38 -13.58 -3.75
C TYR A 146 19.92 -14.85 -4.39
N TYR A 147 21.22 -15.12 -4.26
CA TYR A 147 21.83 -16.34 -4.74
C TYR A 147 21.29 -17.58 -4.01
N SER A 148 21.09 -17.51 -2.69
CA SER A 148 20.54 -18.62 -1.92
C SER A 148 19.11 -19.01 -2.35
N GLN A 149 18.33 -18.05 -2.85
CA GLN A 149 16.94 -18.27 -3.25
C GLN A 149 16.77 -18.61 -4.74
N THR A 150 17.63 -18.06 -5.61
CA THR A 150 17.50 -18.19 -7.07
C THR A 150 18.55 -19.09 -7.71
N GLY A 151 19.67 -19.35 -7.01
CA GLY A 151 20.83 -20.05 -7.54
C GLY A 151 21.60 -19.27 -8.61
N ARG A 152 21.37 -17.95 -8.74
CA ARG A 152 21.98 -17.10 -9.77
C ARG A 152 22.48 -15.78 -9.16
N MET A 153 23.44 -15.17 -9.83
CA MET A 153 23.93 -13.82 -9.52
C MET A 153 23.36 -12.86 -10.56
N GLU A 154 22.95 -11.67 -10.13
CA GLU A 154 22.35 -10.66 -10.99
C GLU A 154 22.95 -9.28 -10.71
N GLU A 155 23.38 -8.58 -11.76
CA GLU A 155 23.90 -7.23 -11.66
C GLU A 155 22.76 -6.21 -11.84
N VAL A 156 22.13 -5.81 -10.72
CA VAL A 156 21.06 -4.80 -10.71
C VAL A 156 21.47 -3.63 -9.83
N SER A 157 21.09 -2.42 -10.23
CA SER A 157 21.27 -1.25 -9.38
C SER A 157 20.19 -1.18 -8.29
N PHE A 158 20.57 -0.75 -7.09
CA PHE A 158 19.63 -0.52 -5.99
C PHE A 158 18.46 0.41 -6.39
N LEU A 159 18.72 1.43 -7.21
CA LEU A 159 17.69 2.39 -7.66
C LEU A 159 16.59 1.73 -8.49
N VAL A 160 16.93 0.72 -9.29
CA VAL A 160 15.96 -0.04 -10.08
C VAL A 160 15.06 -0.85 -9.15
N VAL A 161 15.64 -1.56 -8.17
CA VAL A 161 14.88 -2.31 -7.16
C VAL A 161 13.97 -1.39 -6.34
N PHE A 162 14.53 -0.29 -5.84
CA PHE A 162 13.81 0.73 -5.08
C PHE A 162 12.63 1.31 -5.87
N GLY A 163 12.84 1.66 -7.15
CA GLY A 163 11.80 2.20 -8.01
C GLY A 163 10.65 1.21 -8.25
N MET A 164 10.97 -0.07 -8.44
CA MET A 164 9.93 -1.09 -8.58
C MET A 164 9.12 -1.29 -7.30
N ILE A 165 9.80 -1.34 -6.15
CA ILE A 165 9.15 -1.46 -4.84
C ILE A 165 8.21 -0.28 -4.60
N PHE A 166 8.66 0.94 -4.90
CA PHE A 166 7.84 2.15 -4.79
C PHE A 166 6.56 2.06 -5.64
N VAL A 167 6.68 1.65 -6.90
CA VAL A 167 5.53 1.53 -7.82
C VAL A 167 4.55 0.47 -7.34
N ILE A 168 5.04 -0.68 -6.88
CA ILE A 168 4.17 -1.76 -6.38
C ILE A 168 3.44 -1.34 -5.11
N TYR A 169 4.11 -0.67 -4.16
CA TYR A 169 3.44 -0.12 -2.98
C TYR A 169 2.37 0.90 -3.36
N LEU A 170 2.67 1.79 -4.31
CA LEU A 170 1.69 2.77 -4.77
C LEU A 170 0.44 2.10 -5.34
N VAL A 171 0.60 1.04 -6.14
CA VAL A 171 -0.51 0.25 -6.70
C VAL A 171 -1.33 -0.39 -5.57
N LYS A 172 -0.69 -1.06 -4.61
CA LYS A 172 -1.34 -1.69 -3.44
C LYS A 172 -2.17 -0.67 -2.65
N PHE A 173 -1.58 0.47 -2.29
CA PHE A 173 -2.29 1.49 -1.54
C PHE A 173 -3.45 2.09 -2.34
N VAL A 174 -3.28 2.34 -3.64
CA VAL A 174 -4.36 2.89 -4.47
C VAL A 174 -5.55 1.92 -4.55
N GLN A 175 -5.31 0.62 -4.73
CA GLN A 175 -6.39 -0.40 -4.74
C GLN A 175 -7.21 -0.35 -3.44
N ILE A 176 -6.51 -0.44 -2.30
CA ILE A 176 -7.15 -0.51 -0.99
C ILE A 176 -7.91 0.79 -0.67
N LEU A 177 -7.34 1.94 -1.04
CA LEU A 177 -8.00 3.22 -0.84
C LEU A 177 -9.22 3.39 -1.76
N ILE A 178 -9.18 2.96 -3.03
CA ILE A 178 -10.36 3.00 -3.90
C ILE A 178 -11.49 2.13 -3.32
N PHE A 179 -11.15 0.93 -2.85
CA PHE A 179 -12.10 0.03 -2.20
C PHE A 179 -12.70 0.65 -0.93
N MET A 180 -11.86 1.22 -0.06
CA MET A 180 -12.29 1.96 1.13
C MET A 180 -13.21 3.14 0.78
N GLU A 181 -12.83 3.96 -0.20
CA GLU A 181 -13.63 5.10 -0.65
C GLU A 181 -14.99 4.66 -1.19
N ALA A 182 -15.08 3.53 -1.90
CA ALA A 182 -16.36 2.98 -2.34
C ALA A 182 -17.26 2.56 -1.15
N LEU A 183 -16.66 1.98 -0.10
CA LEU A 183 -17.39 1.57 1.11
C LEU A 183 -17.86 2.76 1.95
N PHE A 184 -17.19 3.92 1.89
CA PHE A 184 -17.65 5.11 2.64
C PHE A 184 -19.03 5.59 2.22
N TRP A 185 -19.45 5.31 0.99
CA TRP A 185 -20.79 5.64 0.51
C TRP A 185 -21.87 4.74 1.14
N CYS A 186 -21.50 3.59 1.72
CA CYS A 186 -22.39 2.72 2.50
C CYS A 186 -21.73 2.32 3.83
N PRO A 187 -21.85 3.16 4.88
CA PRO A 187 -21.21 2.91 6.19
C PRO A 187 -21.56 1.55 6.80
N LYS A 188 -22.72 0.98 6.46
CA LYS A 188 -23.15 -0.37 6.89
C LYS A 188 -22.15 -1.47 6.51
N TYR A 189 -21.42 -1.31 5.41
CA TYR A 189 -20.43 -2.28 4.92
C TYR A 189 -18.99 -1.95 5.31
N MET A 190 -18.75 -0.91 6.12
CA MET A 190 -17.40 -0.61 6.64
C MET A 190 -16.74 -1.79 7.39
N PRO A 191 -17.47 -2.59 8.19
CA PRO A 191 -16.89 -3.80 8.79
C PRO A 191 -16.33 -4.79 7.76
N ALA A 192 -16.87 -4.81 6.54
CA ALA A 192 -16.39 -5.69 5.48
C ALA A 192 -14.96 -5.35 5.03
N LEU A 193 -14.54 -4.08 5.15
CA LEU A 193 -13.15 -3.68 4.89
C LEU A 193 -12.19 -4.41 5.83
N TRP A 194 -12.50 -4.41 7.13
CA TRP A 194 -11.66 -5.05 8.14
C TRP A 194 -11.64 -6.56 8.00
N ILE A 195 -12.80 -7.16 7.72
CA ILE A 195 -12.90 -8.60 7.41
C ILE A 195 -12.05 -8.93 6.18
N LEU A 196 -12.11 -8.11 5.12
CA LEU A 196 -11.29 -8.30 3.92
C LEU A 196 -9.78 -8.21 4.25
N LEU A 197 -9.35 -7.20 5.00
CA LEU A 197 -7.94 -7.05 5.39
C LEU A 197 -7.43 -8.26 6.18
N ILE A 198 -8.23 -8.75 7.13
CA ILE A 198 -7.91 -9.96 7.92
C ILE A 198 -7.87 -11.19 7.01
N LEU A 199 -8.85 -11.36 6.13
CA LEU A 199 -8.90 -12.49 5.19
C LEU A 199 -7.70 -12.49 4.24
N LEU A 200 -7.32 -11.33 3.70
CA LEU A 200 -6.14 -11.20 2.83
C LEU A 200 -4.88 -11.65 3.57
N ALA A 201 -4.72 -11.25 4.83
CA ALA A 201 -3.58 -11.65 5.65
C ALA A 201 -3.62 -13.14 6.06
N ALA A 202 -4.80 -13.67 6.39
CA ALA A 202 -4.99 -15.05 6.81
C ALA A 202 -4.82 -16.04 5.65
N ILE A 203 -5.27 -15.69 4.44
CA ILE A 203 -5.06 -16.53 3.25
C ILE A 203 -3.57 -16.64 2.94
N SER A 204 -2.83 -15.53 3.01
CA SER A 204 -1.38 -15.53 2.77
C SER A 204 -0.58 -16.33 3.81
N SER A 205 -1.08 -16.48 5.05
CA SER A 205 -0.39 -17.30 6.06
C SER A 205 -0.58 -18.80 5.86
N TRP A 206 -1.55 -19.22 5.04
CA TRP A 206 -1.90 -20.62 4.78
C TRP A 206 -1.25 -21.21 3.51
N ARG A 207 -0.07 -20.68 3.11
CA ARG A 207 0.70 -21.11 1.92
C ARG A 207 -0.03 -20.92 0.57
N PHE A 208 -1.17 -20.22 0.57
CA PHE A 208 -1.77 -19.66 -0.63
C PHE A 208 -1.32 -18.21 -0.74
N ASP A 209 -0.24 -18.04 -1.47
CA ASP A 209 0.54 -16.81 -1.45
C ASP A 209 -0.18 -15.58 -2.04
N GLY A 210 -1.28 -15.77 -2.77
CA GLY A 210 -2.37 -14.80 -2.91
C GLY A 210 -1.97 -13.33 -3.19
N TYR A 211 -2.73 -12.39 -2.63
CA TYR A 211 -2.61 -10.95 -2.90
C TYR A 211 -1.22 -10.39 -2.56
N TYR A 212 -0.60 -10.83 -1.45
CA TYR A 212 0.68 -10.26 -1.00
C TYR A 212 1.87 -10.78 -1.80
N GLN A 213 1.82 -11.96 -2.41
CA GLN A 213 2.82 -12.40 -3.39
C GLN A 213 2.53 -11.95 -4.82
N PHE A 214 1.26 -11.91 -5.26
CA PHE A 214 0.91 -11.45 -6.61
C PHE A 214 1.19 -9.96 -6.81
N PHE A 215 1.11 -9.17 -5.73
CA PHE A 215 1.45 -7.75 -5.73
C PHE A 215 2.70 -7.46 -4.90
N SER A 216 3.68 -8.35 -4.83
CA SER A 216 5.01 -8.02 -4.31
C SER A 216 6.09 -8.17 -5.37
N VAL A 217 7.17 -7.41 -5.19
CA VAL A 217 8.44 -7.70 -5.84
C VAL A 217 9.00 -8.95 -5.15
N GLN A 218 9.06 -10.09 -5.84
CA GLN A 218 9.74 -11.27 -5.31
C GLN A 218 11.17 -11.33 -5.85
N THR A 219 12.14 -11.69 -5.00
CA THR A 219 13.52 -12.04 -5.40
C THR A 219 13.53 -13.06 -6.54
N ALA A 220 12.66 -14.08 -6.49
CA ALA A 220 12.53 -15.09 -7.54
C ALA A 220 11.86 -14.62 -8.84
N SER A 221 11.29 -13.40 -8.88
CA SER A 221 10.63 -12.86 -10.07
C SER A 221 11.53 -11.97 -10.94
N TRP A 222 12.74 -11.66 -10.45
CA TRP A 222 13.75 -10.88 -11.19
C TRP A 222 14.31 -11.62 -12.39
N ASP A 223 14.16 -12.95 -12.41
CA ASP A 223 14.51 -13.81 -13.53
C ASP A 223 13.65 -13.58 -14.80
N SER A 224 12.49 -12.94 -14.65
CA SER A 224 11.49 -12.82 -15.70
C SER A 224 10.82 -11.45 -15.67
N PRO A 225 11.26 -10.50 -16.52
CA PRO A 225 10.62 -9.19 -16.65
C PRO A 225 9.13 -9.31 -17.05
N VAL A 226 8.75 -10.41 -17.69
CA VAL A 226 7.35 -10.73 -18.04
C VAL A 226 6.49 -10.96 -16.80
N LYS A 227 6.98 -11.68 -15.79
CA LYS A 227 6.23 -11.92 -14.54
C LYS A 227 6.00 -10.61 -13.79
N MET A 228 7.03 -9.76 -13.68
CA MET A 228 6.94 -8.46 -13.02
C MET A 228 6.02 -7.48 -13.76
N GLY A 229 6.18 -7.37 -15.09
CA GLY A 229 5.31 -6.55 -15.92
C GLY A 229 3.85 -7.03 -15.86
N GLY A 230 3.64 -8.35 -15.84
CA GLY A 230 2.33 -8.97 -15.67
C GLY A 230 1.66 -8.61 -14.34
N ALA A 231 2.39 -8.66 -13.22
CA ALA A 231 1.87 -8.28 -11.91
C ALA A 231 1.46 -6.80 -11.85
N PHE A 232 2.27 -5.90 -12.41
CA PHE A 232 1.95 -4.48 -12.49
C PHE A 232 0.70 -4.24 -13.35
N LEU A 233 0.63 -4.84 -14.55
CA LEU A 233 -0.52 -4.71 -15.45
C LEU A 233 -1.81 -5.26 -14.82
N LEU A 234 -1.73 -6.41 -14.14
CA LEU A 234 -2.84 -6.97 -13.38
C LEU A 234 -3.33 -5.97 -12.32
N GLY A 235 -2.40 -5.31 -11.63
CA GLY A 235 -2.71 -4.32 -10.61
C GLY A 235 -3.49 -3.12 -11.15
N ILE A 236 -3.07 -2.62 -12.32
CA ILE A 236 -3.79 -1.56 -13.04
C ILE A 236 -5.18 -2.02 -13.49
N LEU A 237 -5.32 -3.25 -14.00
CA LEU A 237 -6.62 -3.80 -14.38
C LEU A 237 -7.58 -3.91 -13.19
N VAL A 238 -7.09 -4.34 -12.03
CA VAL A 238 -7.88 -4.37 -10.78
C VAL A 238 -8.33 -2.96 -10.39
N ILE A 239 -7.43 -1.97 -10.41
CA ILE A 239 -7.77 -0.56 -10.11
C ILE A 239 -8.88 -0.05 -11.05
N LEU A 240 -8.78 -0.36 -12.35
CA LEU A 240 -9.79 0.05 -13.34
C LEU A 240 -11.14 -0.65 -13.11
N ALA A 241 -11.11 -1.93 -12.72
CA ALA A 241 -12.30 -2.69 -12.37
C ALA A 241 -12.97 -2.12 -11.12
N GLU A 242 -12.22 -1.91 -10.03
CA GLU A 242 -12.69 -1.30 -8.78
C GLU A 242 -13.27 0.09 -9.02
N TYR A 243 -12.60 0.93 -9.80
CA TYR A 243 -13.11 2.25 -10.19
C TYR A 243 -14.47 2.14 -10.91
N SER A 244 -14.57 1.22 -11.86
CA SER A 244 -15.77 1.02 -12.67
C SER A 244 -16.93 0.50 -11.84
N VAL A 245 -16.67 -0.46 -10.95
CA VAL A 245 -17.65 -1.00 -10.00
C VAL A 245 -18.09 0.09 -9.02
N GLY A 246 -17.15 0.83 -8.42
CA GLY A 246 -17.44 1.93 -7.50
C GLY A 246 -18.31 3.03 -8.13
N VAL A 247 -18.03 3.42 -9.37
CA VAL A 247 -18.86 4.40 -10.10
C VAL A 247 -20.28 3.87 -10.34
N ARG A 248 -20.46 2.58 -10.67
CA ARG A 248 -21.78 1.97 -10.85
C ARG A 248 -22.53 1.85 -9.52
N PHE A 249 -21.83 1.45 -8.46
CA PHE A 249 -22.37 1.30 -7.12
C PHE A 249 -22.91 2.63 -6.57
N ILE A 250 -22.11 3.70 -6.65
CA ILE A 250 -22.48 5.04 -6.17
C ILE A 250 -23.67 5.66 -6.90
N ARG A 251 -23.92 5.25 -8.16
CA ARG A 251 -25.14 5.67 -8.88
C ARG A 251 -26.41 5.07 -8.29
N LYS A 252 -26.33 3.88 -7.70
CA LYS A 252 -27.46 3.16 -7.12
C LYS A 252 -27.72 3.50 -5.65
N ILE A 253 -26.81 4.20 -4.99
CA ILE A 253 -26.95 4.56 -3.57
C ILE A 253 -27.70 5.89 -3.44
N ASP A 254 -28.75 5.90 -2.63
CA ASP A 254 -29.49 7.11 -2.26
C ASP A 254 -28.76 7.97 -1.24
N LEU A 255 -29.23 9.21 -1.09
CA LEU A 255 -28.64 10.24 -0.21
C LEU A 255 -28.45 9.78 1.24
N TYR A 256 -29.22 8.78 1.69
CA TYR A 256 -29.16 8.22 3.04
C TYR A 256 -28.30 6.95 3.15
N GLY A 257 -27.62 6.53 2.07
CA GLY A 257 -26.80 5.32 2.06
C GLY A 257 -27.60 4.02 1.84
N GLU A 258 -28.88 4.13 1.52
CA GLU A 258 -29.72 2.99 1.14
C GLU A 258 -29.54 2.68 -0.36
N MET A 259 -29.50 1.40 -0.71
CA MET A 259 -29.51 1.02 -2.12
C MET A 259 -30.91 1.31 -2.65
N ASN A 260 -30.98 2.13 -3.69
CA ASN A 260 -32.20 2.38 -4.41
C ASN A 260 -32.56 1.08 -5.15
N THR A 261 -33.34 0.22 -4.49
CA THR A 261 -33.98 -0.96 -5.09
C THR A 261 -35.14 -0.46 -5.92
N GLY A 262 -34.84 0.34 -6.95
CA GLY A 262 -35.80 0.60 -8.01
C GLY A 262 -36.05 -0.71 -8.73
N GLU A 263 -37.29 -1.18 -8.66
CA GLU A 263 -37.92 -1.92 -9.75
C GLU A 263 -37.65 -1.24 -11.10
#